data_AF-A0A4Y2L106-F1
#
_entry.id   AF-A0A4Y2L106-F1
#
_cell.length_a   1.000
_cell.length_b   1.000
_cell.length_c   1.000
_cell.angle_alpha   90.00
_cell.angle_beta   90.00
_cell.angle_gamma   90.00
#
_symmetry.space_group_name_H-M   'P 1'
#
loop_
_entity.id
_entity.type
_entity.pdbx_description
1 polymer ?
#
loop_
_entity_poly.entity_id
_entity_poly.type
_entity_poly.pdbx_seq_one_letter_code
_entity_poly.pdbx_strand_id
1 'polypeptide(L)'
;MNHLLAGFACLLFASVIFAYNPRECSKPSDCGPNECCVVGMERYSTPRCESLGQKGSTCVVGNEPEDKVLSYPNGAKEVFGVYRLFCPCAEPLSCSRAKCH
;
A
#
# COMPACT_ATOMS: atom_id res chain seq x y z
N MET A 1 39.89 7.75 -12.55
CA MET A 1 39.25 7.75 -11.21
C MET A 1 37.74 8.08 -11.27
N ASN A 2 37.26 8.92 -12.19
CA ASN A 2 35.82 9.24 -12.34
C ASN A 2 34.91 8.10 -12.85
N HIS A 3 35.41 7.18 -13.67
CA HIS A 3 34.57 6.09 -14.22
C HIS A 3 34.23 4.99 -13.21
N LEU A 4 35.11 4.75 -12.23
CA LEU A 4 34.89 3.75 -11.16
C LEU A 4 33.85 4.23 -10.14
N LEU A 5 33.87 5.53 -9.81
CA LEU A 5 32.87 6.17 -8.94
C LEU A 5 31.46 6.15 -9.57
N ALA A 6 31.36 6.37 -10.88
CA ALA A 6 30.09 6.31 -11.61
C ALA A 6 29.50 4.88 -11.64
N GLY A 7 30.34 3.87 -11.84
CA GLY A 7 29.91 2.46 -11.83
C GLY A 7 29.37 2.00 -10.47
N PHE A 8 30.01 2.42 -9.38
CA PHE A 8 29.58 2.09 -8.02
C PHE A 8 28.26 2.78 -7.65
N ALA A 9 28.08 4.03 -8.05
CA ALA A 9 26.82 4.76 -7.85
C ALA A 9 25.65 4.07 -8.56
N CYS A 10 25.81 3.64 -9.82
CA CYS A 10 24.77 2.91 -10.57
C CYS A 10 24.35 1.60 -9.89
N LEU A 11 25.29 0.84 -9.32
CA LEU A 11 25.00 -0.41 -8.62
C LEU A 11 24.25 -0.18 -7.30
N LEU A 12 24.55 0.90 -6.59
CA LEU A 12 23.81 1.31 -5.40
C LEU A 12 22.38 1.76 -5.72
N PHE A 13 22.15 2.43 -6.84
CA PHE A 13 20.77 2.76 -7.27
C PHE A 13 20.00 1.52 -7.74
N ALA A 14 20.67 0.55 -8.37
CA ALA A 14 20.04 -0.69 -8.81
C ALA A 14 19.59 -1.59 -7.64
N SER A 15 20.37 -1.67 -6.55
CA SER A 15 20.01 -2.49 -5.39
C SER A 15 18.78 -1.98 -4.63
N VAL A 16 18.53 -0.67 -4.65
CA VAL A 16 17.36 -0.05 -4.02
C VAL A 16 16.06 -0.45 -4.73
N ILE A 17 16.09 -0.67 -6.05
CA ILE A 17 14.91 -1.06 -6.83
C ILE A 17 14.50 -2.52 -6.54
N PHE A 18 15.45 -3.40 -6.28
CA PHE A 18 15.19 -4.83 -6.05
C PHE A 18 14.69 -5.19 -4.64
N ALA A 19 14.69 -4.25 -3.69
CA ALA A 19 14.33 -4.52 -2.29
C ALA A 19 12.91 -4.10 -1.91
N TYR A 20 12.08 -3.60 -2.83
CA TYR A 20 10.68 -3.26 -2.54
C TYR A 20 9.84 -4.53 -2.38
N ASN A 21 9.84 -5.09 -1.17
CA ASN A 21 8.85 -6.07 -0.74
C ASN A 21 7.73 -5.31 -0.01
N PRO A 22 6.62 -5.00 -0.68
CA PRO A 22 5.46 -4.47 0.03
C PRO A 22 5.06 -5.48 1.10
N ARG A 23 4.99 -5.05 2.36
CA ARG A 23 4.62 -5.91 3.48
C ARG A 23 3.20 -6.43 3.25
N GLU A 24 3.08 -7.71 2.92
CA GLU A 24 1.79 -8.34 2.73
C GLU A 24 0.96 -8.33 4.01
N CYS A 25 -0.36 -8.27 3.86
CA CYS A 25 -1.29 -8.32 4.98
C CYS A 25 -2.54 -9.14 4.62
N SER A 26 -3.31 -9.47 5.64
CA SER A 26 -4.68 -10.00 5.51
C SER A 26 -5.67 -9.22 6.36
N LYS A 27 -5.21 -8.45 7.36
CA LYS A 27 -6.03 -7.62 8.25
C LYS A 27 -5.24 -6.41 8.77
N PRO A 28 -5.91 -5.37 9.33
CA PRO A 28 -5.24 -4.18 9.82
C PRO A 28 -4.18 -4.42 10.90
N SER A 29 -4.38 -5.43 11.76
CA SER A 29 -3.43 -5.73 12.85
C SER A 29 -2.12 -6.37 12.39
N ASP A 30 -2.00 -6.71 11.10
CA ASP A 30 -0.73 -7.10 10.49
C ASP A 30 0.13 -5.86 10.14
N CYS A 31 -0.48 -4.66 10.19
CA CYS A 31 0.14 -3.39 9.85
C CYS A 31 0.52 -2.56 11.09
N GLY A 32 1.36 -1.55 10.90
CA GLY A 32 1.77 -0.64 11.95
C GLY A 32 0.65 0.33 12.37
N PRO A 33 0.85 1.12 13.45
CA PRO A 33 -0.20 1.97 14.03
C PRO A 33 -0.71 3.10 13.12
N ASN A 34 0.03 3.47 12.08
CA ASN A 34 -0.35 4.50 11.10
C ASN A 34 -0.45 3.91 9.68
N GLU A 35 -0.76 2.63 9.60
CA GLU A 35 -0.90 1.90 8.35
C GLU A 35 -2.26 1.20 8.29
N CYS A 36 -2.71 0.87 7.08
CA CYS A 36 -3.84 0.00 6.85
C CYS A 36 -3.48 -1.07 5.81
N CYS A 37 -4.29 -2.13 5.74
CA CYS A 37 -4.16 -3.14 4.70
C CYS A 37 -4.98 -2.74 3.47
N VAL A 38 -4.33 -2.55 2.32
CA VAL A 38 -5.00 -2.19 1.05
C VAL A 38 -4.99 -3.33 0.05
N VAL A 39 -6.05 -3.42 -0.75
CA VAL A 39 -6.11 -4.28 -1.95
C VAL A 39 -6.25 -3.40 -3.18
N GLY A 40 -5.37 -3.62 -4.17
CA GLY A 40 -5.44 -2.96 -5.47
C GLY A 40 -6.70 -3.34 -6.26
N MET A 41 -6.96 -2.64 -7.36
CA MET A 41 -8.09 -2.94 -8.24
C MET A 41 -7.76 -3.96 -9.34
N GLU A 42 -6.47 -4.26 -9.53
CA GLU A 42 -6.03 -5.23 -10.53
C GLU A 42 -6.34 -6.66 -10.09
N ARG A 43 -6.61 -7.54 -11.06
CA ARG A 43 -6.80 -8.96 -10.80
C ARG A 43 -5.54 -9.53 -10.14
N TYR A 44 -5.74 -10.32 -9.09
CA TYR A 44 -4.66 -10.92 -8.31
C TYR A 44 -3.76 -9.91 -7.58
N SER A 45 -4.27 -8.71 -7.29
CA SER A 45 -3.59 -7.78 -6.39
C SER A 45 -3.30 -8.44 -5.04
N THR A 46 -2.03 -8.43 -4.63
CA THR A 46 -1.62 -8.87 -3.30
C THR A 46 -1.92 -7.76 -2.28
N PRO A 47 -2.64 -8.04 -1.19
CA PRO A 47 -2.89 -7.04 -0.17
C PRO A 47 -1.60 -6.63 0.53
N ARG A 48 -1.43 -5.34 0.80
CA ARG A 48 -0.21 -4.79 1.39
C ARG A 48 -0.49 -3.69 2.41
N CYS A 49 0.38 -3.55 3.40
CA CYS A 49 0.35 -2.45 4.35
C CYS A 49 0.78 -1.15 3.66
N GLU A 50 -0.03 -0.11 3.80
CA GLU A 50 0.24 1.24 3.31
C GLU A 50 -0.01 2.27 4.40
N SER A 51 0.64 3.42 4.34
CA SER A 51 0.43 4.49 5.30
C SER A 51 -0.95 5.15 5.14
N LEU A 52 -1.53 5.61 6.25
CA LEU A 52 -2.72 6.43 6.25
C LEU A 52 -2.52 7.72 5.43
N GLY A 53 -3.58 8.17 4.76
CA GLY A 53 -3.56 9.36 3.91
C GLY A 53 -3.32 10.64 4.71
N GLN A 54 -2.21 11.32 4.42
CA GLN A 54 -1.90 12.63 5.01
C GLN A 54 -2.64 13.75 4.27
N LYS A 55 -2.62 14.97 4.81
CA LYS A 55 -3.26 16.14 4.18
C LYS A 55 -2.79 16.30 2.72
N GLY A 56 -3.73 16.39 1.79
CA GLY A 56 -3.47 16.49 0.35
C GLY A 56 -3.18 15.16 -0.37
N SER A 57 -3.05 14.04 0.36
CA SER A 57 -3.00 12.72 -0.24
C SER A 57 -4.29 12.42 -0.98
N THR A 58 -4.17 11.63 -2.06
CA THR A 58 -5.34 11.11 -2.78
C THR A 58 -6.06 10.08 -1.91
N CYS A 59 -7.39 10.12 -1.92
CA CYS A 59 -8.23 9.18 -1.19
C CYS A 59 -9.48 8.83 -2.01
N VAL A 60 -10.16 7.75 -1.63
CA VAL A 60 -11.48 7.37 -2.17
C VAL A 60 -12.55 7.84 -1.19
N VAL A 61 -13.51 8.62 -1.68
CA VAL A 61 -14.64 9.10 -0.86
C VAL A 61 -15.54 7.91 -0.51
N GLY A 62 -15.87 7.74 0.78
CA GLY A 62 -16.68 6.62 1.26
C GLY A 62 -15.96 5.27 1.17
N ASN A 63 -14.64 5.25 1.30
CA ASN A 63 -13.84 4.02 1.25
C ASN A 63 -13.92 3.30 2.60
N GLU A 64 -14.97 2.52 2.79
CA GLU A 64 -15.15 1.71 4.00
C GLU A 64 -14.27 0.44 3.94
N PRO A 65 -13.81 -0.07 5.09
CA PRO A 65 -13.09 -1.33 5.16
C PRO A 65 -14.02 -2.50 4.82
N GLU A 66 -13.51 -3.46 4.05
CA GLU A 66 -14.27 -4.62 3.56
C GLU A 66 -13.66 -5.94 4.05
N ASP A 67 -14.52 -6.90 4.38
CA ASP A 67 -14.16 -8.31 4.52
C ASP A 67 -14.46 -9.02 3.20
N LYS A 68 -13.50 -9.78 2.65
CA LYS A 68 -13.70 -10.52 1.40
C LYS A 68 -12.77 -11.69 1.22
N VAL A 69 -13.15 -12.56 0.29
CA VAL A 69 -12.32 -13.66 -0.20
C VAL A 69 -11.73 -13.27 -1.55
N LEU A 70 -10.41 -13.23 -1.64
CA LEU A 70 -9.67 -12.96 -2.86
C LEU A 70 -9.34 -14.27 -3.56
N SER A 71 -9.79 -14.43 -4.81
CA SER A 71 -9.51 -15.62 -5.62
C SER A 71 -8.24 -15.46 -6.45
N TYR A 72 -7.26 -16.31 -6.21
CA TYR A 72 -5.99 -16.39 -6.93
C TYR A 72 -5.86 -17.72 -7.69
N PRO A 73 -4.94 -17.83 -8.66
CA PRO A 73 -4.73 -19.10 -9.38
C PRO A 73 -4.29 -20.25 -8.48
N ASN A 74 -3.63 -19.95 -7.36
CA ASN A 74 -3.11 -20.93 -6.39
C ASN A 74 -4.06 -21.18 -5.20
N GLY A 75 -5.24 -20.56 -5.16
CA GLY A 75 -6.20 -20.73 -4.08
C GLY A 75 -6.92 -19.43 -3.72
N ALA A 76 -7.68 -19.47 -2.63
CA ALA A 76 -8.38 -18.31 -2.12
C ALA A 76 -7.66 -17.77 -0.87
N LYS A 77 -7.69 -16.45 -0.66
CA LYS A 77 -7.18 -15.78 0.54
C LYS A 77 -8.30 -14.97 1.17
N GLU A 78 -8.63 -15.25 2.42
CA GLU A 78 -9.55 -14.43 3.20
C GLU A 78 -8.81 -13.20 3.72
N VAL A 79 -9.46 -12.04 3.60
CA VAL A 79 -8.97 -10.77 4.11
C VAL A 79 -10.08 -10.04 4.85
N PHE A 80 -9.71 -9.33 5.90
CA PHE A 80 -10.63 -8.69 6.83
C PHE A 80 -10.27 -7.22 7.00
N GLY A 81 -11.26 -6.33 7.00
CA GLY A 81 -11.09 -4.91 7.22
C GLY A 81 -10.11 -4.24 6.27
N VAL A 82 -10.05 -4.69 5.01
CA VAL A 82 -9.11 -4.15 4.01
C VAL A 82 -9.73 -3.01 3.24
N TYR A 83 -8.91 -2.03 2.88
CA TYR A 83 -9.34 -0.88 2.10
C TYR A 83 -9.08 -1.08 0.61
N ARG A 84 -9.94 -0.53 -0.24
CA ARG A 84 -9.71 -0.53 -1.68
C ARG A 84 -8.78 0.61 -2.07
N LEU A 85 -7.73 0.28 -2.83
CA LEU A 85 -6.81 1.20 -3.52
C LEU A 85 -5.93 2.09 -2.61
N PHE A 86 -6.50 2.78 -1.63
CA PHE A 86 -5.81 3.68 -0.70
C PHE A 86 -6.30 3.46 0.73
N CYS A 87 -5.44 3.71 1.71
CA CYS A 87 -5.85 3.82 3.10
C CYS A 87 -6.78 5.02 3.34
N PRO A 88 -7.57 5.01 4.42
CA PRO A 88 -8.33 6.17 4.83
C PRO A 88 -7.38 7.32 5.20
N CYS A 89 -7.93 8.52 5.28
CA CYS A 89 -7.17 9.66 5.78
C CYS A 89 -6.82 9.45 7.25
N ALA A 90 -5.64 9.91 7.67
CA ALA A 90 -5.26 9.93 9.07
C ALA A 90 -6.19 10.87 9.84
N GLU A 91 -6.62 10.48 11.04
CA GLU A 91 -7.44 11.35 11.88
C GLU A 91 -6.69 12.65 12.23
N PRO A 92 -7.37 13.80 12.28
CA PRO A 92 -8.82 14.02 12.14
C PRO A 92 -9.26 14.36 10.70
N LEU A 93 -8.46 14.04 9.68
CA LEU A 93 -8.72 14.45 8.30
C LEU A 93 -9.90 13.68 7.70
N SER A 94 -10.60 14.33 6.77
CA SER A 94 -11.70 13.70 6.02
C SER A 94 -11.39 13.63 4.53
N CYS A 95 -11.88 12.56 3.87
CA CYS A 95 -11.76 12.45 2.43
C CYS A 95 -12.89 13.23 1.75
N SER A 96 -12.55 14.32 1.06
CA SER A 96 -13.49 15.04 0.19
C SER A 96 -12.80 15.48 -1.09
N ARG A 97 -13.54 15.49 -2.21
CA ARG A 97 -12.99 15.80 -3.55
C ARG A 97 -11.72 15.00 -3.89
N ALA A 98 -11.71 13.71 -3.50
CA ALA A 98 -10.59 12.78 -3.66
C ALA A 98 -9.28 13.19 -2.96
N LYS A 99 -9.37 14.03 -1.92
CA LYS A 99 -8.22 14.51 -1.14
C LYS A 99 -8.51 14.49 0.36
N CYS A 100 -7.47 14.26 1.15
CA CYS A 100 -7.55 14.38 2.61
C CYS A 100 -7.43 15.85 3.04
N HIS A 101 -8.40 16.32 3.83
CA HIS A 101 -8.52 17.71 4.28
C HIS A 101 -8.66 17.83 5.79
#